data_AF-A0A2M7RI07-F1
#
_entry.id   AF-A0A2M7RI07-F1
#
_cell.length_a   1.000
_cell.length_b   1.000
_cell.length_c   1.000
_cell.angle_alpha   90.00
_cell.angle_beta   90.00
_cell.angle_gamma   90.00
#
_symmetry.space_group_name_H-M   'P 1'
#
loop_
_entity.id
_entity.type
_entity.pdbx_description
1 polymer ?
#
loop_
_entity_poly.entity_id
_entity_poly.type
_entity_poly.pdbx_seq_one_letter_code
_entity_poly.pdbx_strand_id
1 'polypeptide(L)' 'MDTNKLLESISKKLGVLIALNLVSMNSKATATENIEMLDRFGLTPTEIAEILNTSANTVNVTRSRIKSNKNK' A
#
# COMPACT_ATOMS: atom_id res chain seq x y z
N MET A 1 -11.12 -20.89 16.64
CA MET A 1 -10.58 -19.83 15.77
C MET A 1 -11.66 -19.54 14.75
N ASP A 2 -12.22 -18.33 14.71
CA ASP A 2 -13.31 -18.00 13.76
C ASP A 2 -12.82 -18.20 12.32
N THR A 3 -13.44 -19.11 11.58
CA THR A 3 -13.11 -19.40 10.17
C THR A 3 -13.14 -18.13 9.31
N ASN A 4 -14.06 -17.21 9.60
CA ASN A 4 -14.14 -15.91 8.92
C ASN A 4 -12.92 -15.03 9.19
N LYS A 5 -12.44 -14.97 10.45
CA LYS A 5 -11.22 -14.21 10.78
C LYS A 5 -9.98 -14.81 10.13
N LEU A 6 -9.92 -16.14 10.03
CA LEU A 6 -8.85 -16.82 9.31
C LEU A 6 -8.87 -16.48 7.82
N LEU A 7 -10.05 -16.52 7.20
CA LEU A 7 -10.21 -16.17 5.79
C LEU A 7 -9.84 -14.72 5.50
N GLU A 8 -10.28 -13.77 6.34
CA GLU A 8 -9.88 -12.36 6.23
C GLU A 8 -8.36 -12.19 6.34
N SER A 9 -7.72 -12.88 7.28
CA SER A 9 -6.28 -12.81 7.44
C SER A 9 -5.54 -13.40 6.23
N ILE A 10 -6.04 -14.48 5.63
CA ILE A 10 -5.45 -15.08 4.42
C ILE A 10 -5.60 -14.14 3.23
N SER A 11 -6.81 -13.61 3.01
CA SER A 11 -7.09 -12.66 1.93
C SER A 11 -6.22 -11.42 2.03
N LYS A 12 -6.02 -10.87 3.23
CA LYS A 12 -5.11 -9.74 3.46
C LYS A 12 -3.67 -10.09 3.07
N LYS A 13 -3.16 -11.24 3.51
CA LYS A 13 -1.79 -11.70 3.18
C LYS A 13 -1.61 -11.90 1.67
N LEU A 14 -2.60 -12.47 0.98
CA LEU A 14 -2.58 -12.63 -0.47
C LEU A 14 -2.57 -11.27 -1.20
N GLY A 15 -3.41 -10.32 -0.76
CA GLY A 15 -3.42 -8.97 -1.31
C GLY A 15 -2.06 -8.26 -1.20
N VAL A 16 -1.39 -8.40 -0.05
CA VAL A 16 -0.03 -7.87 0.16
C VAL A 16 0.97 -8.50 -0.83
N LEU A 17 0.95 -9.83 -0.99
CA LEU A 17 1.86 -10.53 -1.92
C LEU A 17 1.66 -10.09 -3.37
N ILE A 18 0.41 -9.89 -3.80
CA ILE A 18 0.10 -9.38 -5.14
C ILE A 18 0.65 -7.96 -5.29
N ALA A 19 0.41 -7.09 -4.31
CA ALA A 19 0.86 -5.71 -4.37
C ALA A 19 2.39 -5.59 -4.43
N LEU A 20 3.12 -6.42 -3.68
CA LEU A 20 4.58 -6.52 -3.74
C LEU A 20 5.08 -6.92 -5.13
N ASN A 21 4.47 -7.93 -5.74
CA ASN A 21 4.81 -8.35 -7.10
C ASN A 21 4.57 -7.22 -8.10
N LEU A 22 3.44 -6.51 -7.99
CA LEU A 22 3.11 -5.39 -8.88
C LEU A 22 4.11 -4.24 -8.77
N VAL A 23 4.52 -3.85 -7.55
CA VAL A 23 5.55 -2.81 -7.35
C VAL A 23 6.86 -3.22 -8.01
N SER A 24 7.28 -4.48 -7.85
CA SER A 24 8.52 -4.98 -8.45
C SER A 24 8.46 -5.06 -9.98
N MET A 25 7.30 -5.36 -10.56
CA MET A 25 7.12 -5.49 -12.01
C MET A 25 6.97 -4.13 -12.69
N ASN A 26 6.48 -3.13 -11.97
CA ASN A 26 6.18 -1.82 -12.53
C ASN A 26 7.32 -0.81 -12.33
N SER A 27 8.43 -1.02 -13.05
CA SER A 27 9.63 -0.16 -12.99
C SER A 27 9.41 1.28 -13.45
N LYS A 28 8.26 1.58 -14.06
CA LYS A 28 7.87 2.94 -14.50
C LYS A 28 6.94 3.65 -13.52
N ALA A 29 6.41 2.96 -12.50
CA ALA A 29 5.54 3.59 -11.53
C ALA A 29 6.31 4.61 -10.70
N THR A 30 5.70 5.79 -10.55
CA THR A 30 6.17 6.81 -9.63
C THR A 30 6.00 6.37 -8.18
N ALA A 31 6.77 6.98 -7.27
CA ALA A 31 6.59 6.75 -5.84
C ALA A 31 5.15 7.01 -5.37
N THR A 32 4.49 8.03 -5.93
CA THR A 32 3.09 8.35 -5.63
C THR A 32 2.14 7.23 -6.03
N GLU A 33 2.29 6.68 -7.24
CA GLU A 33 1.46 5.57 -7.74
C GLU A 33 1.67 4.30 -6.93
N ASN A 34 2.92 3.98 -6.57
CA ASN A 34 3.24 2.84 -5.72
C ASN A 34 2.64 2.99 -4.31
N ILE A 35 2.73 4.19 -3.73
CA ILE A 35 2.11 4.49 -2.42
C ILE A 35 0.59 4.37 -2.49
N GLU A 36 -0.05 4.91 -3.53
CA GLU A 36 -1.51 4.82 -3.70
C GLU A 36 -1.95 3.37 -3.88
N MET A 37 -1.23 2.59 -4.68
CA MET A 37 -1.55 1.18 -4.90
C MET A 37 -1.49 0.40 -3.58
N LEU A 38 -0.38 0.49 -2.83
CA LEU A 38 -0.23 -0.22 -1.57
C LEU A 38 -1.25 0.23 -0.50
N ASP A 39 -1.61 1.51 -0.48
CA ASP A 39 -2.68 2.02 0.39
C ASP A 39 -4.05 1.37 0.07
N ARG A 40 -4.38 1.19 -1.21
CA ARG A 40 -5.62 0.50 -1.63
C ARG A 40 -5.68 -0.97 -1.19
N PHE A 41 -4.53 -1.61 -1.00
CA PHE A 41 -4.44 -2.97 -0.44
C PHE A 41 -4.51 -2.99 1.09
N GLY A 42 -4.73 -1.84 1.74
CA GLY A 42 -4.94 -1.74 3.19
C GLY A 42 -3.65 -1.85 4.00
N LEU A 43 -2.49 -1.60 3.38
CA LEU A 43 -1.22 -1.51 4.10
C LEU A 43 -1.16 -0.20 4.89
N THR A 44 -0.56 -0.27 6.07
CA THR A 44 -0.28 0.88 6.93
C THR A 44 0.88 1.73 6.36
N PRO A 45 0.99 3.01 6.74
CA PRO A 45 2.10 3.85 6.29
C PRO A 45 3.49 3.28 6.61
N THR A 46 3.64 2.58 7.74
CA THR A 46 4.90 1.93 8.14
C THR A 46 5.22 0.75 7.23
N GLU A 47 4.27 -0.15 6.99
CA GLU A 47 4.47 -1.29 6.07
C GLU A 47 4.82 -0.82 4.66
N ILE A 48 4.17 0.24 4.16
CA ILE A 48 4.48 0.83 2.86
C ILE A 48 5.90 1.40 2.84
N ALA A 49 6.31 2.09 3.91
CA ALA A 49 7.62 2.69 4.03
C ALA A 49 8.74 1.63 3.99
N GLU A 50 8.54 0.50 4.67
CA GLU A 50 9.46 -0.64 4.62
C GLU A 50 9.57 -1.23 3.21
N ILE A 51 8.44 -1.42 2.52
CA ILE A 51 8.40 -1.98 1.16
C ILE A 51 9.11 -1.08 0.15
N LEU A 52 8.86 0.22 0.23
CA LEU A 52 9.39 1.21 -0.72
C LEU A 52 10.73 1.80 -0.28
N ASN A 53 11.32 1.28 0.80
CA ASN A 53 12.57 1.76 1.40
C ASN A 53 12.57 3.30 1.59
N THR A 54 11.53 3.82 2.23
CA THR A 54 11.33 5.25 2.50
C THR A 54 10.88 5.49 3.95
N SER A 55 10.49 6.72 4.29
CA SER A 55 9.98 7.05 5.64
C SER A 55 8.45 7.01 5.70
N ALA A 56 7.89 6.60 6.84
CA ALA A 56 6.44 6.66 7.07
C ALA A 56 5.90 8.09 6.92
N ASN A 57 6.71 9.11 7.24
CA ASN A 57 6.36 10.51 7.02
C ASN A 57 6.19 10.84 5.53
N THR A 58 7.10 10.37 4.67
CA THR A 58 6.99 10.50 3.20
C THR A 58 5.68 9.91 2.70
N VAL A 59 5.30 8.73 3.21
CA VAL A 59 4.04 8.05 2.85
C VAL A 59 2.83 8.87 3.29
N ASN A 60 2.82 9.36 4.54
CA ASN A 60 1.72 10.17 5.08
C ASN A 60 1.53 11.49 4.31
N VAL A 61 2.62 12.21 4.02
CA VAL A 61 2.57 13.45 3.22
C VAL A 61 2.04 13.16 1.83
N THR A 62 2.50 12.08 1.19
CA THR A 62 2.03 11.67 -0.14
C THR A 62 0.54 11.33 -0.13
N ARG A 63 0.06 10.57 0.85
CA ARG A 63 -1.38 10.30 1.04
C ARG A 63 -2.19 11.59 1.20
N SER A 64 -1.70 12.53 2.00
CA SER A 64 -2.37 13.81 2.20
C SER A 64 -2.50 14.59 0.88
N ARG A 65 -1.44 14.61 0.08
CA ARG A 65 -1.44 15.24 -1.25
C ARG A 65 -2.43 14.57 -2.21
N ILE A 66 -2.44 13.23 -2.26
CA ILE A 66 -3.39 12.46 -3.09
C ILE A 66 -4.84 12.81 -2.72
N LYS A 67 -5.17 12.83 -1.42
CA LYS A 67 -6.51 13.21 -0.94
C LYS A 67 -6.88 14.64 -1.32
N SER A 68 -5.96 15.58 -1.15
CA SER A 68 -6.18 16.98 -1.52
C SER A 68 -6.43 17.16 -3.02
N ASN A 69 -5.75 16.39 -3.88
CA ASN A 69 -5.92 16.47 -5.32
C ASN A 69 -7.23 15.82 -5.81
N LYS A 70 -7.78 14.84 -5.08
CA LYS A 70 -9.08 14.23 -5.40
C LYS A 70 -10.29 15.13 -5.10
N ASN A 71 -10.11 16.13 -4.24
CA ASN A 71 -11.16 17.08 -3.82
C ASN A 71 -11.16 18.38 -4.64
N LYS A 72 -10.37 18.44 -5.71
CA LYS A 72 -10.27 19.58 -6.64
C LYS A 72 -10.86 19.18 -7.99
#